data_AF-A0A3D0CE08-F1
#
_entry.id   AF-A0A3D0CE08-F1
#
_cell.length_a   1.000
_cell.length_b   1.000
_cell.length_c   1.000
_cell.angle_alpha   90.00
_cell.angle_beta   90.00
_cell.angle_gamma   90.00
#
_symmetry.space_group_name_H-M   'P 1'
#
loop_
_entity.id
_entity.type
_entity.pdbx_description
1 polymer ?
#
loop_
_entity_poly.entity_id
_entity_poly.type
_entity_poly.pdbx_seq_one_letter_code
_entity_poly.pdbx_strand_id
1 'polypeptide(L)'
;MNNVINVIAFLAITLASSLFIPAQAAENNYKQGYISDELFIYIHTGPGKKYRILGTIIAGSKVQITGSIDDGYSEIIDDKDRTAWVESKYVTTQPGLRFVVAELNGKIATSSDYSSQLDGEVNELKSKVNLLTNDK
;
A
#
# COMPACT_ATOMS: atom_id res chain seq x y z
N MET A 1 -60.72 10.84 54.67
CA MET A 1 -59.26 11.08 54.54
C MET A 1 -58.54 10.11 53.60
N ASN A 2 -59.19 9.08 53.05
CA ASN A 2 -58.49 8.00 52.33
C ASN A 2 -58.41 8.22 50.80
N ASN A 3 -59.18 9.17 50.25
CA ASN A 3 -59.31 9.36 48.81
C ASN A 3 -58.27 10.36 48.26
N VAL A 4 -57.82 11.31 49.08
CA VAL A 4 -56.76 12.28 48.73
C VAL A 4 -55.37 11.66 48.76
N ILE A 5 -55.14 10.65 49.61
CA ILE A 5 -53.88 9.92 49.70
C ILE A 5 -53.68 9.01 48.46
N ASN A 6 -54.74 8.35 47.99
CA ASN A 6 -54.69 7.54 46.76
C ASN A 6 -54.48 8.38 45.49
N VAL A 7 -55.03 9.60 45.42
CA VAL A 7 -54.85 10.48 44.25
C VAL A 7 -53.43 11.04 44.17
N ILE A 8 -52.81 11.39 45.31
CA ILE A 8 -51.42 11.86 45.37
C ILE A 8 -50.44 10.70 45.11
N ALA A 9 -50.75 9.49 45.58
CA ALA A 9 -49.95 8.30 45.28
C ALA A 9 -50.00 7.92 43.79
N PHE A 10 -51.15 8.07 43.12
CA PHE A 10 -51.26 7.82 41.68
C PHE A 10 -50.58 8.89 40.81
N LEU A 11 -50.55 10.15 41.24
CA LEU A 11 -49.90 11.24 40.50
C LEU A 11 -48.36 11.21 40.62
N ALA A 12 -47.82 10.66 41.71
CA ALA A 12 -46.37 10.54 41.91
C ALA A 12 -45.74 9.38 41.12
N ILE A 13 -46.53 8.35 40.76
CA ILE A 13 -46.02 7.17 40.05
C ILE A 13 -45.87 7.43 38.54
N THR A 14 -46.66 8.33 37.95
CA THR A 14 -46.57 8.64 36.51
C THR A 14 -45.40 9.58 36.16
N LEU A 15 -44.88 10.33 37.13
CA LEU A 15 -43.78 11.28 36.90
C LEU A 15 -42.38 10.66 37.01
N ALA A 16 -42.27 9.44 37.56
CA ALA A 16 -40.99 8.75 37.73
C ALA A 16 -40.58 7.91 36.50
N SER A 17 -41.46 7.73 35.51
CA SER A 17 -41.21 6.85 34.36
C SER A 17 -40.55 7.54 33.17
N SER A 18 -40.37 8.86 33.19
CA SER A 18 -39.97 9.64 31.99
C SER A 18 -38.50 10.08 31.95
N LEU A 19 -37.60 9.43 32.71
CA LEU A 19 -36.16 9.74 32.69
C LEU A 19 -35.31 8.51 32.37
N PHE A 20 -35.64 7.80 31.29
CA PHE A 20 -34.66 6.98 30.59
C PHE A 20 -34.39 7.64 29.24
N ILE A 21 -33.42 8.55 29.20
CA ILE A 21 -32.80 8.97 27.95
C ILE A 21 -31.76 7.89 27.63
N PRO A 22 -31.96 7.01 26.62
CA PRO A 22 -30.87 6.18 26.18
C PRO A 22 -29.78 7.11 25.66
N ALA A 23 -28.59 7.05 26.27
CA ALA A 23 -27.41 7.66 25.72
C ALA A 23 -27.16 6.97 24.37
N GLN A 24 -27.67 7.56 23.29
CA GLN A 24 -27.34 7.15 21.93
C GLN A 24 -25.86 7.47 21.74
N ALA A 25 -25.02 6.48 21.97
CA ALA A 25 -23.65 6.51 21.51
C ALA A 25 -23.73 6.78 20.00
N ALA A 26 -23.16 7.90 19.55
CA ALA A 26 -23.11 8.21 18.13
C ALA A 26 -22.42 7.04 17.41
N GLU A 27 -23.17 6.33 16.56
CA GLU A 27 -22.59 5.33 15.67
C GLU A 27 -21.66 6.05 14.70
N ASN A 28 -20.37 6.02 15.00
CA ASN A 28 -19.36 6.49 14.07
C ASN A 28 -19.34 5.52 12.87
N ASN A 29 -20.04 5.88 11.81
CA ASN A 29 -20.08 5.13 10.55
C ASN A 29 -18.82 5.42 9.72
N TYR A 30 -17.65 4.95 10.18
CA TYR A 30 -16.40 5.07 9.44
C TYR A 30 -16.40 4.14 8.22
N LYS A 31 -16.11 4.69 7.03
CA LYS A 31 -15.90 3.88 5.82
C LYS A 31 -14.46 3.38 5.78
N GLN A 32 -14.29 2.12 5.40
CA GLN A 32 -12.97 1.61 5.07
C GLN A 32 -12.45 2.33 3.82
N GLY A 33 -11.18 2.71 3.85
CA GLY A 33 -10.50 3.36 2.74
C GLY A 33 -9.06 2.88 2.63
N TYR A 34 -8.43 3.19 1.50
CA TYR A 34 -7.03 2.90 1.23
C TYR A 34 -6.27 4.20 1.07
N ILE A 35 -4.98 4.20 1.42
CA ILE A 35 -4.06 5.29 1.11
C ILE A 35 -3.52 5.05 -0.30
N SER A 36 -3.35 6.13 -1.08
CA SER A 36 -2.79 6.05 -2.42
C SER A 36 -1.34 5.56 -2.40
N ASP A 37 -1.00 4.73 -3.38
CA ASP A 37 0.38 4.27 -3.60
C ASP A 37 1.30 5.39 -4.13
N GLU A 38 0.74 6.50 -4.64
CA GLU A 38 1.46 7.64 -5.21
C GLU A 38 1.81 8.71 -4.16
N LEU A 39 2.44 8.29 -3.07
CA LEU A 39 2.96 9.23 -2.05
C LEU A 39 4.16 10.01 -2.61
N PHE A 40 4.30 11.27 -2.22
CA PHE A 40 5.41 12.13 -2.64
C PHE A 40 6.24 12.64 -1.47
N ILE A 41 7.52 12.91 -1.73
CA ILE A 41 8.44 13.58 -0.81
C ILE A 41 9.03 14.82 -1.47
N TYR A 42 9.36 15.83 -0.68
CA TYR A 42 9.99 17.05 -1.17
C TYR A 42 11.49 16.85 -1.41
N ILE A 43 11.99 17.44 -2.49
CA ILE A 43 13.42 17.51 -2.80
C ILE A 43 13.86 18.97 -2.73
N HIS A 44 15.08 19.19 -2.24
CA HIS A 44 15.64 20.50 -1.94
C HIS A 44 16.85 20.82 -2.85
N THR A 45 17.18 22.09 -2.98
CA THR A 45 18.39 22.53 -3.71
C THR A 45 19.69 22.36 -2.92
N GLY A 46 19.63 21.85 -1.69
CA GLY A 46 20.78 21.64 -0.80
C GLY A 46 20.43 20.78 0.42
N PRO A 47 21.43 20.39 1.23
CA PRO A 47 21.26 19.45 2.34
C PRO A 47 20.52 20.08 3.53
N GLY A 48 19.20 19.98 3.56
CA GLY A 48 18.40 20.44 4.70
C GLY A 48 17.17 21.26 4.33
N LYS A 49 16.29 21.44 5.34
CA LYS A 49 15.02 22.18 5.19
C LYS A 49 15.21 23.69 4.99
N LYS A 50 16.39 24.23 5.28
CA LYS A 50 16.75 25.63 5.04
C LYS A 50 16.91 25.96 3.55
N TYR A 51 17.11 24.94 2.71
CA TYR A 51 17.24 25.10 1.26
C TYR A 51 15.88 25.07 0.58
N ARG A 52 15.76 25.84 -0.51
CA ARG A 52 14.53 25.95 -1.29
C ARG A 52 14.06 24.57 -1.77
N ILE A 53 12.75 24.33 -1.72
CA ILE A 53 12.13 23.17 -2.35
C ILE A 53 12.30 23.30 -3.87
N LEU A 54 12.98 22.31 -4.46
CA LEU A 54 13.17 22.20 -5.90
C LEU A 54 11.96 21.53 -6.58
N GLY A 55 11.26 20.67 -5.84
CA GLY A 55 10.05 20.00 -6.30
C GLY A 55 9.67 18.82 -5.41
N THR A 56 8.99 17.86 -6.00
CA THR A 56 8.62 16.59 -5.36
C THR A 56 9.08 15.40 -6.20
N ILE A 57 9.20 14.24 -5.54
CA ILE A 57 9.41 12.94 -6.17
C ILE A 57 8.46 11.93 -5.56
N ILE A 58 7.97 10.98 -6.37
CA ILE A 58 7.08 9.90 -5.92
C ILE A 58 7.92 8.84 -5.19
N ALA A 59 7.40 8.33 -4.08
CA ALA A 59 8.01 7.24 -3.34
C ALA A 59 8.18 6.00 -4.22
N GLY A 60 9.36 5.37 -4.13
CA GLY A 60 9.71 4.23 -4.98
C GLY A 60 10.12 4.60 -6.41
N SER A 61 10.15 5.89 -6.79
CA SER A 61 10.80 6.30 -8.04
C SER A 61 12.27 5.90 -8.07
N LYS A 62 12.74 5.50 -9.24
CA LYS A 62 14.16 5.22 -9.48
C LYS A 62 14.93 6.54 -9.52
N VAL A 63 16.02 6.62 -8.78
CA VAL A 63 16.94 7.76 -8.75
C VAL A 63 18.38 7.25 -8.88
N GLN A 64 19.31 8.12 -9.25
CA GLN A 64 20.73 7.86 -9.09
C GLN A 64 21.20 8.49 -7.78
N ILE A 65 21.99 7.77 -7.00
CA ILE A 65 22.59 8.28 -5.76
C ILE A 65 24.02 8.74 -6.09
N THR A 66 24.35 10.00 -5.82
CA THR A 66 25.69 10.54 -6.17
C THR A 66 26.77 10.12 -5.18
N GLY A 67 26.36 9.77 -3.95
CA GLY A 67 27.23 9.44 -2.82
C GLY A 67 27.42 10.58 -1.83
N SER A 68 27.03 11.82 -2.18
CA SER A 68 27.10 12.96 -1.27
C SER A 68 26.02 12.85 -0.18
N ILE A 69 26.43 13.01 1.09
CA ILE A 69 25.55 13.00 2.26
C ILE A 69 25.95 14.16 3.18
N ASP A 70 24.99 14.97 3.59
CA ASP A 70 25.18 16.09 4.52
C ASP A 70 23.85 16.41 5.24
N ASP A 71 23.92 16.83 6.51
CA ASP A 71 22.79 17.19 7.38
C ASP A 71 21.61 16.17 7.40
N GLY A 72 21.89 14.89 7.19
CA GLY A 72 20.87 13.82 7.10
C GLY A 72 20.12 13.78 5.76
N TYR A 73 20.66 14.41 4.71
CA TYR A 73 20.17 14.39 3.35
C TYR A 73 21.19 13.72 2.43
N SER A 74 20.69 13.02 1.43
CA SER A 74 21.48 12.44 0.34
C SER A 74 21.23 13.22 -0.94
N GLU A 75 22.29 13.45 -1.70
CA GLU A 75 22.17 14.00 -3.04
C GLU A 75 21.84 12.90 -4.05
N ILE A 76 20.87 13.19 -4.91
CA ILE A 76 20.36 12.30 -5.93
C ILE A 76 20.22 13.02 -7.27
N ILE A 77 20.15 12.25 -8.35
CA ILE A 77 19.72 12.72 -9.67
C ILE A 77 18.37 12.06 -9.95
N ASP A 78 17.36 12.88 -10.20
CA ASP A 78 15.99 12.43 -10.47
C ASP A 78 15.76 12.01 -11.93
N ASP A 79 14.52 11.62 -12.25
CA ASP A 79 14.09 11.21 -13.59
C ASP A 79 14.05 12.37 -14.62
N LYS A 80 14.31 13.60 -14.17
CA LYS A 80 14.39 14.81 -15.00
C LYS A 80 15.82 15.34 -15.09
N ASP A 81 16.80 14.50 -14.76
CA ASP A 81 18.24 14.82 -14.74
C ASP A 81 18.59 16.01 -13.82
N ARG A 82 17.83 16.21 -12.73
CA ARG A 82 18.09 17.29 -11.77
C ARG A 82 18.87 16.76 -10.57
N THR A 83 19.97 17.42 -10.24
CA THR A 83 20.65 17.23 -8.95
C THR A 83 19.84 17.85 -7.83
N ALA A 84 19.48 17.06 -6.82
CA ALA A 84 18.64 17.47 -5.72
C ALA A 84 19.00 16.74 -4.43
N TRP A 85 18.51 17.26 -3.30
CA TRP A 85 18.74 16.70 -1.97
C TRP A 85 17.44 16.20 -1.35
N VAL A 86 17.48 15.02 -0.75
CA VAL A 86 16.33 14.36 -0.11
C VAL A 86 16.75 13.76 1.24
N GLU A 87 15.85 13.69 2.22
CA GLU A 87 16.17 13.05 3.51
C GLU A 87 16.67 11.61 3.28
N SER A 88 17.87 11.29 3.80
CA SER A 88 18.55 10.01 3.54
C SER A 88 17.73 8.80 3.96
N LYS A 89 16.84 8.94 4.96
CA LYS A 89 15.94 7.88 5.43
C LYS A 89 14.96 7.37 4.35
N TYR A 90 14.75 8.13 3.28
CA TYR A 90 13.89 7.75 2.16
C TYR A 90 14.68 7.15 0.98
N VAL A 91 16.01 7.15 1.06
CA VAL A 91 16.88 6.65 -0.01
C VAL A 91 17.28 5.21 0.30
N THR A 92 17.00 4.31 -0.63
CA THR A 92 17.36 2.89 -0.52
C THR A 92 17.86 2.37 -1.87
N THR A 93 18.77 1.40 -1.81
CA THR A 93 19.23 0.65 -2.99
C THR A 93 18.34 -0.57 -3.28
N GLN A 94 17.40 -0.88 -2.38
CA GLN A 94 16.43 -1.95 -2.60
C GLN A 94 15.33 -1.47 -3.56
N PRO A 95 14.96 -2.27 -4.57
CA PRO A 95 13.86 -1.93 -5.46
C PRO A 95 12.55 -1.72 -4.69
N GLY A 96 11.79 -0.69 -5.07
CA GLY A 96 10.45 -0.47 -4.53
C GLY A 96 9.49 -1.60 -4.90
N LEU A 97 8.43 -1.78 -4.09
CA LEU A 97 7.47 -2.89 -4.24
C LEU A 97 6.92 -3.03 -5.67
N ARG A 98 6.60 -1.92 -6.34
CA ARG A 98 6.11 -1.93 -7.72
C ARG A 98 7.08 -2.60 -8.70
N PHE A 99 8.37 -2.35 -8.55
CA PHE A 99 9.40 -2.96 -9.39
C PHE A 99 9.56 -4.46 -9.08
N VAL A 100 9.50 -4.84 -7.80
CA VAL A 100 9.53 -6.24 -7.39
C VAL A 100 8.33 -7.00 -7.97
N VAL A 101 7.12 -6.44 -7.88
CA VAL A 101 5.90 -7.05 -8.44
C VAL A 101 6.00 -7.21 -9.96
N ALA A 102 6.48 -6.18 -10.67
CA ALA A 102 6.66 -6.25 -12.11
C ALA A 102 7.68 -7.34 -12.52
N GLU A 103 8.82 -7.41 -11.81
CA GLU A 103 9.83 -8.45 -12.02
C GLU A 103 9.27 -9.85 -11.76
N LEU A 104 8.53 -10.03 -10.66
CA LEU A 104 7.92 -11.31 -10.32
C LEU A 104 6.90 -11.76 -11.36
N ASN A 105 6.05 -10.84 -11.86
CA ASN A 105 5.11 -11.15 -12.94
C ASN A 105 5.84 -11.55 -14.22
N GLY A 106 6.96 -10.88 -14.55
CA GLY A 106 7.81 -11.28 -15.66
C GLY A 106 8.38 -12.70 -15.48
N LYS A 107 8.87 -13.04 -14.29
CA LYS A 107 9.38 -14.38 -13.99
C LYS A 107 8.31 -15.47 -14.10
N ILE A 108 7.08 -15.19 -13.65
CA ILE A 108 5.96 -16.12 -13.76
C ILE A 108 5.61 -16.39 -15.23
N ALA A 109 5.55 -15.34 -16.06
CA ALA A 109 5.30 -15.47 -17.49
C ALA A 109 6.38 -16.35 -18.16
N THR A 110 7.66 -16.02 -17.95
CA THR A 110 8.77 -16.80 -18.51
C THR A 110 8.77 -18.26 -18.04
N SER A 111 8.46 -18.50 -16.76
CA SER A 111 8.39 -19.86 -16.22
C SER A 111 7.25 -20.66 -16.84
N SER A 112 6.11 -20.04 -17.10
CA SER A 112 4.96 -20.65 -17.77
C SER A 112 5.30 -21.04 -19.23
N ASP A 113 6.02 -20.17 -19.94
CA ASP A 113 6.45 -20.43 -21.32
C ASP A 113 7.43 -21.61 -21.39
N TYR A 114 8.39 -21.67 -20.46
CA TYR A 114 9.34 -22.78 -20.37
C TYR A 114 8.66 -24.12 -20.12
N SER A 115 7.67 -24.17 -19.20
CA SER A 115 6.88 -25.38 -18.98
C SER A 115 6.12 -25.83 -20.22
N SER A 116 5.52 -24.88 -20.97
CA SER A 116 4.80 -25.19 -22.20
C SER A 116 5.71 -25.73 -23.31
N GLN A 117 6.92 -25.17 -23.43
CA GLN A 117 7.93 -25.67 -24.37
C GLN A 117 8.39 -27.08 -24.00
N LEU A 118 8.67 -27.33 -22.71
CA LEU A 118 9.12 -28.63 -22.23
C LEU A 118 8.06 -29.72 -22.47
N ASP A 119 6.77 -29.40 -22.27
CA ASP A 119 5.67 -30.31 -22.58
C ASP A 119 5.62 -30.64 -24.09
N GLY A 120 5.87 -29.65 -24.95
CA GLY A 120 6.00 -29.84 -26.40
C GLY A 120 7.14 -30.79 -26.77
N GLU A 121 8.33 -30.56 -26.22
CA GLU A 121 9.52 -31.38 -26.44
C GLU A 121 9.31 -32.83 -25.97
N VAL A 122 8.69 -33.02 -24.79
CA VAL A 122 8.37 -34.36 -24.27
C VAL A 122 7.40 -35.10 -25.19
N ASN A 123 6.39 -34.43 -25.73
CA ASN A 123 5.43 -35.04 -26.65
C ASN A 123 6.08 -35.39 -28.00
N GLU A 124 6.96 -34.53 -28.51
CA GLU A 124 7.73 -34.82 -29.72
C GLU A 124 8.68 -36.02 -29.51
N LEU A 125 9.41 -36.06 -28.40
CA LEU A 125 10.29 -37.19 -28.07
C LEU A 125 9.51 -38.49 -27.95
N LYS A 126 8.36 -38.50 -27.27
CA LYS A 126 7.48 -39.68 -27.18
C LYS A 126 7.05 -40.16 -28.56
N SER A 127 6.68 -39.25 -29.45
CA SER A 127 6.33 -39.60 -30.84
C SER A 127 7.51 -40.25 -31.58
N LYS A 128 8.71 -39.65 -31.51
CA LYS A 128 9.93 -40.20 -32.12
C LYS A 128 10.29 -41.58 -31.57
N VAL A 129 10.20 -41.79 -30.25
CA VAL A 129 10.47 -43.08 -29.62
C VAL A 129 9.50 -44.16 -30.11
N ASN A 130 8.22 -43.85 -30.21
CA ASN A 130 7.21 -44.79 -30.70
C ASN A 130 7.46 -45.18 -32.16
N LEU A 131 7.82 -44.23 -33.02
CA LEU A 131 8.19 -44.50 -34.42
C LEU A 131 9.38 -45.48 -34.50
N LEU A 132 10.46 -45.18 -33.78
CA LEU A 132 11.67 -46.02 -33.77
C LEU A 132 11.46 -47.43 -33.18
N THR A 133 10.46 -47.59 -32.31
CA THR A 133 10.16 -48.89 -31.67
C THR A 133 9.24 -49.74 -32.54
N ASN A 134 8.35 -49.12 -33.34
CA ASN A 134 7.44 -49.83 -34.24
C ASN A 134 8.10 -50.24 -35.57
N ASP A 135 9.25 -49.66 -35.92
CA ASP A 135 10.04 -50.01 -37.11
C ASP A 135 10.95 -51.25 -36.91
N LYS A 136 10.93 -51.90 -35.75
CA LYS A 136 11.67 -53.13 -35.42
C LYS A 136 10.74 -54.33 -35.24
#